data_AF-A0A1A6FME5-F1
#
_entry.id   AF-A0A1A6FME5-F1
#
_cell.length_a   1.000
_cell.length_b   1.000
_cell.length_c   1.000
_cell.angle_alpha   90.00
_cell.angle_beta   90.00
_cell.angle_gamma   90.00
#
_symmetry.space_group_name_H-M   'P 1'
#
loop_
_entity.id
_entity.type
_entity.pdbx_description
1 polymer ?
#
loop_
_entity_poly.entity_id
_entity_poly.type
_entity_poly.pdbx_seq_one_letter_code
_entity_poly.pdbx_strand_id
1 'polypeptide(L)' 'MLFEWDEGKRAANLLKHGFDLADGADLFDGRPVITFRSSRNDEERFVTVGMLADLYVALVAQESPK' A
#
# COMPACT_ATOMS: atom_id res chain seq x y z
N MET A 1 6.36 10.23 -4.11
CA MET A 1 5.45 10.02 -2.95
C MET A 1 6.31 9.56 -1.78
N LEU A 2 6.03 9.98 -0.55
CA LEU A 2 6.74 9.49 0.63
C LEU A 2 5.82 8.52 1.35
N PHE A 3 6.30 7.31 1.61
CA PHE A 3 5.59 6.31 2.41
C PHE A 3 6.26 6.19 3.76
N GLU A 4 5.44 6.11 4.80
CA GLU A 4 5.89 5.88 6.16
C GLU A 4 5.15 4.67 6.74
N TRP A 5 5.84 3.94 7.60
CA TRP A 5 5.28 2.83 8.36
C TRP A 5 6.12 2.62 9.62
N ASP A 6 5.49 1.97 10.59
CA ASP A 6 6.21 1.38 11.72
C ASP A 6 6.89 0.06 11.28
N GLU A 7 8.11 -0.21 11.77
CA GLU A 7 8.86 -1.43 11.40
C GLU A 7 8.16 -2.71 11.91
N GLY A 8 7.44 -2.65 13.03
CA GLY A 8 6.58 -3.74 13.50
C GLY A 8 5.44 -4.03 12.52
N LYS A 9 4.84 -2.99 11.92
CA LYS A 9 3.85 -3.13 10.85
C LYS A 9 4.46 -3.77 9.60
N ARG A 10 5.66 -3.36 9.19
CA ARG A 10 6.37 -3.96 8.05
C ARG A 10 6.66 -5.45 8.28
N ALA A 11 7.22 -5.80 9.43
CA ALA A 11 7.52 -7.19 9.78
C ALA A 11 6.24 -8.05 9.84
N ALA A 12 5.16 -7.52 10.43
CA ALA A 12 3.87 -8.21 10.47
C ALA A 12 3.26 -8.39 9.08
N ASN A 13 3.38 -7.38 8.19
CA ASN A 13 2.89 -7.48 6.81
C ASN A 13 3.66 -8.53 6.02
N LEU A 14 4.99 -8.55 6.14
CA LEU A 14 5.84 -9.53 5.50
C LEU A 14 5.51 -10.95 5.97
N LEU A 15 5.33 -11.16 7.28
CA LEU A 15 4.97 -12.47 7.82
C LEU A 15 3.58 -12.93 7.37
N LYS A 16 2.60 -12.02 7.33
CA LYS A 16 1.19 -12.36 7.08
C LYS A 16 0.85 -12.48 5.59
N HIS A 17 1.53 -11.72 4.74
CA HIS A 17 1.20 -11.58 3.33
C HIS A 17 2.36 -11.91 2.39
N GLY A 18 3.60 -12.03 2.89
CA GLY A 18 4.77 -12.30 2.06
C GLY A 18 5.26 -11.09 1.25
N PHE A 19 4.72 -9.90 1.52
CA PHE A 19 5.08 -8.66 0.83
C PHE A 19 5.74 -7.67 1.78
N ASP A 20 6.85 -7.07 1.35
CA ASP A 20 7.43 -5.94 2.04
C ASP A 20 6.60 -4.68 1.73
N LEU A 21 6.41 -3.83 2.74
CA LEU A 21 5.73 -2.54 2.52
C LEU A 21 6.57 -1.61 1.65
N ALA A 22 7.89 -1.79 1.63
CA ALA A 22 8.79 -1.04 0.76
C ALA A 22 8.50 -1.27 -0.73
N ASP A 23 8.10 -2.49 -1.11
CA ASP A 23 7.77 -2.86 -2.49
C ASP A 23 6.51 -2.13 -2.98
N GLY A 24 5.66 -1.67 -2.06
CA GLY A 24 4.44 -0.92 -2.37
C GLY A 24 4.70 0.39 -3.11
N ALA A 25 5.88 0.99 -2.93
CA ALA A 25 6.26 2.22 -3.62
C ALA A 25 6.38 2.03 -5.14
N ASP A 26 6.72 0.82 -5.59
CA ASP A 26 6.89 0.50 -7.01
C ASP A 26 5.57 0.57 -7.79
N LEU A 27 4.43 0.51 -7.12
CA LEU A 27 3.12 0.74 -7.76
C LEU A 27 2.98 2.16 -8.34
N PHE A 28 3.83 3.10 -7.93
CA PHE A 28 3.76 4.51 -8.30
C PHE A 28 4.86 4.92 -9.29
N ASP A 29 5.42 3.97 -10.06
CA ASP A 29 6.45 4.19 -11.08
C ASP A 29 5.92 4.59 -12.48
N GLY A 30 4.60 4.81 -12.59
CA GLY A 30 3.91 5.13 -13.85
C GLY A 30 3.20 3.94 -14.50
N ARG A 31 3.31 2.74 -13.94
CA ARG A 31 2.51 1.59 -14.38
C ARG A 31 1.00 1.80 -14.15
N PRO A 32 0.13 1.09 -14.90
CA PRO A 32 -1.31 1.15 -14.67
C PRO A 32 -1.70 0.67 -13.28
N VAL A 33 -2.44 1.51 -12.56
CA VAL A 33 -3.02 1.21 -11.25
C VAL A 33 -4.43 1.76 -11.16
N ILE A 34 -5.23 1.18 -10.27
CA ILE A 34 -6.55 1.71 -9.90
C ILE A 34 -6.51 2.07 -8.42
N THR A 35 -6.76 3.34 -8.11
CA THR A 35 -6.84 3.84 -6.73
C THR A 35 -8.27 4.26 -6.40
N PHE A 36 -8.79 3.80 -5.27
CA PHE A 36 -10.12 4.16 -4.78
C PHE A 36 -10.14 4.37 -3.27
N ARG A 37 -11.04 5.24 -2.81
CA ARG A 37 -11.26 5.48 -1.37
C ARG A 37 -11.95 4.28 -0.73
N SER A 38 -11.51 3.93 0.47
CA SER A 38 -12.10 2.92 1.34
C SER A 38 -12.28 3.53 2.73
N SER A 39 -13.52 3.82 3.10
CA SER A 39 -13.88 4.27 4.44
C SER A 39 -14.13 3.05 5.32
N ARG A 40 -13.14 2.67 6.13
CA ARG A 40 -13.31 1.61 7.15
C ARG A 40 -12.77 2.12 8.48
N ASN A 41 -13.60 2.08 9.51
CA ASN A 41 -13.28 2.51 10.89
C ASN A 41 -12.96 4.01 11.03
N ASP A 42 -13.77 4.88 10.45
CA ASP A 42 -13.69 6.36 10.59
C ASP A 42 -12.38 7.02 10.10
N GLU A 43 -11.48 6.25 9.49
CA GLU A 43 -10.26 6.73 8.85
C GLU A 43 -10.40 6.68 7.32
N GLU A 44 -10.07 7.78 6.64
CA GLU A 44 -10.02 7.82 5.18
C GLU A 44 -8.79 7.06 4.68
N ARG A 45 -9.01 5.90 4.06
CA ARG A 45 -7.96 5.08 3.47
C ARG A 45 -8.12 5.03 1.96
N PHE A 46 -7.01 4.79 1.28
CA PHE A 46 -6.95 4.58 -0.16
C PHE A 46 -6.43 3.18 -0.41
N VAL A 47 -7.12 2.47 -1.30
CA VAL A 47 -6.68 1.18 -1.82
C VAL A 47 -6.18 1.41 -3.24
N THR A 48 -4.92 1.05 -3.48
CA THR A 48 -4.32 1.05 -4.82
C THR A 48 -4.08 -0.38 -5.25
N VAL A 49 -4.69 -0.79 -6.35
CA VAL A 49 -4.51 -2.11 -6.95
C VAL A 49 -3.66 -1.96 -8.21
N GLY A 50 -2.63 -2.78 -8.31
CA GLY A 50 -1.73 -2.81 -9.46
C GLY A 50 -0.90 -4.07 -9.50
N MET A 51 -0.06 -4.18 -10.53
CA MET A 51 0.81 -5.35 -10.72
C MET A 51 2.20 -5.07 -10.16
N LEU A 52 2.70 -5.95 -9.30
CA LEU A 52 4.10 -6.00 -8.86
C LEU A 52 4.67 -7.33 -9.32
N ALA A 53 5.78 -7.29 -10.07
CA ALA A 53 6.25 -8.44 -10.86
C ALA A 53 5.09 -9.03 -11.68
N ASP A 54 4.61 -10.21 -11.34
CA ASP A 54 3.51 -10.92 -12.04
C ASP A 54 2.28 -11.16 -11.13
N LEU A 55 2.17 -10.43 -10.02
CA LEU A 55 1.06 -10.56 -9.07
C LEU A 55 0.27 -9.26 -8.94
N TYR A 56 -1.06 -9.39 -8.92
CA TYR A 56 -1.91 -8.28 -8.52
C TYR A 56 -1.86 -8.13 -7.00
N VAL A 57 -1.44 -6.95 -6.56
CA VAL A 57 -1.38 -6.58 -5.15
C VAL A 57 -2.36 -5.44 -4.85
N ALA A 58 -2.81 -5.38 -3.60
CA ALA A 58 -3.62 -4.28 -3.09
C ALA A 58 -2.84 -3.58 -1.96
N LEU A 59 -2.39 -2.35 -2.24
CA LEU A 59 -1.77 -1.48 -1.25
C LEU A 59 -2.84 -0.66 -0.54
N VAL A 60 -2.86 -0.71 0.78
CA VAL A 60 -3.77 0.09 1.62
C VAL A 60 -2.97 1.13 2.38
N ALA A 61 -3.20 2.39 2.09
CA ALA A 61 -2.53 3.52 2.72
C ALA A 61 -3.54 4.56 3.20
N GLN A 62 -3.12 5.39 4.14
CA GLN A 62 -3.83 6.60 4.54
C GLN A 62 -2.95 7.79 4.16
N GLU A 63 -3.56 8.90 3.78
CA GLU A 63 -2.83 10.16 3.61
C GLU A 63 -2.65 10.83 4.98
N SER A 64 -1.40 11.08 5.37
CA SER A 64 -1.08 11.94 6.51
C SER A 64 -1.19 13.41 6.06
N PRO A 65 -1.91 14.29 6.78
CA PRO A 65 -1.85 15.72 6.51
C PRO A 65 -0.40 16.21 6.68
N LYS A 66 0.06 17.05 5.75
CA LYS A 66 1.39 17.67 5.79
C LYS A 66 1.58 18.57 7.02
#